data_AF-A0A210Q9S8-F1
#
_entry.id   AF-A0A210Q9S8-F1
#
_cell.length_a   1.000
_cell.length_b   1.000
_cell.length_c   1.000
_cell.angle_alpha   90.00
_cell.angle_beta   90.00
_cell.angle_gamma   90.00
#
_symmetry.space_group_name_H-M   'P 1'
#
loop_
_entity.id
_entity.type
_entity.pdbx_description
1 polymer ?
#
loop_
_entity_poly.entity_id
_entity_poly.type
_entity_poly.pdbx_seq_one_letter_code
_entity_poly.pdbx_strand_id
1 'polypeptide(L)'
;MSFSNYDKETECVISWFNNWSVMQKGDFMCELVERAVPTNVDSLFDAMHALNVSSDKPPSIFQCQIKLFMQWFDSWTDKQRNDFMLKLHCTDPDFVTKFNEEVELLKVQQS
;
A
#
# COMPACT_ATOMS: atom_id res chain seq x y z
N MET A 1 16.83 22.39 -8.07
CA MET A 1 15.86 22.15 -6.99
C MET A 1 16.21 20.81 -6.39
N SER A 2 16.54 20.74 -5.10
CA SER A 2 16.82 19.46 -4.44
C SER A 2 15.49 18.75 -4.21
N PHE A 3 15.28 17.59 -4.84
CA PHE A 3 14.11 16.76 -4.56
C PHE A 3 14.11 16.36 -3.09
N SER A 4 12.95 16.50 -2.43
CA SER A 4 12.78 16.05 -1.05
C SER A 4 12.89 14.52 -0.97
N ASN A 5 13.17 13.98 0.22
CA ASN A 5 13.18 12.52 0.41
C ASN A 5 11.81 11.92 0.05
N TYR A 6 10.73 12.57 0.48
CA TYR A 6 9.37 12.22 0.08
C TYR A 6 9.23 12.09 -1.44
N ASP A 7 9.69 13.07 -2.24
CA ASP A 7 9.55 13.01 -3.70
C ASP A 7 10.21 11.74 -4.27
N LYS A 8 11.42 11.41 -3.79
CA LYS A 8 12.15 10.22 -4.22
C LYS A 8 11.45 8.93 -3.80
N GLU A 9 10.98 8.87 -2.57
CA GLU A 9 10.23 7.72 -2.03
C GLU A 9 8.95 7.51 -2.84
N THR A 10 8.22 8.59 -3.13
CA THR A 10 6.98 8.55 -3.92
C THR A 10 7.23 8.03 -5.33
N GLU A 11 8.22 8.57 -6.04
CA GLU A 11 8.59 8.13 -7.39
C GLU A 11 9.03 6.66 -7.40
N CYS A 12 9.73 6.23 -6.35
CA CYS A 12 10.17 4.84 -6.22
C CYS A 12 8.97 3.89 -6.12
N VAL A 13 8.00 4.22 -5.27
CA VAL A 13 6.77 3.43 -5.09
C VAL A 13 5.93 3.41 -6.37
N ILE A 14 5.76 4.55 -7.05
CA ILE A 14 5.03 4.60 -8.33
C ILE A 14 5.73 3.75 -9.40
N SER A 15 7.06 3.79 -9.46
CA SER A 15 7.84 2.93 -10.35
C SER A 15 7.62 1.45 -10.03
N TRP A 16 7.64 1.05 -8.75
CA TRP A 16 7.34 -0.34 -8.37
C TRP A 16 5.92 -0.74 -8.75
N PHE A 17 4.94 0.12 -8.45
CA PHE A 17 3.53 -0.11 -8.76
C PHE A 17 3.26 -0.35 -10.24
N ASN A 18 3.96 0.37 -11.13
CA ASN A 18 3.88 0.15 -12.57
C ASN A 18 4.46 -1.19 -13.02
N ASN A 19 5.38 -1.77 -12.24
CA ASN A 19 6.00 -3.07 -12.51
C ASN A 19 5.30 -4.24 -11.79
N TRP A 20 4.34 -3.96 -10.91
CA TRP A 20 3.60 -4.99 -10.19
C TRP A 20 2.57 -5.67 -11.06
N SER A 21 2.41 -6.98 -10.84
CA SER A 21 1.29 -7.74 -11.39
C SER A 21 -0.04 -7.32 -10.75
N VAL A 22 -1.15 -7.66 -11.38
CA VAL A 22 -2.50 -7.40 -10.84
C VAL A 22 -2.67 -7.99 -9.44
N MET A 23 -2.10 -9.18 -9.19
CA MET A 23 -2.15 -9.84 -7.89
C MET A 23 -1.36 -9.05 -6.83
N GLN A 24 -0.15 -8.58 -7.16
CA GLN A 24 0.67 -7.75 -6.28
C GLN A 24 0.03 -6.39 -5.99
N LYS A 25 -0.64 -5.79 -6.98
CA LYS A 25 -1.44 -4.58 -6.76
C LYS A 25 -2.60 -4.85 -5.79
N GLY A 26 -3.25 -6.01 -5.90
CA GLY A 26 -4.27 -6.46 -4.95
C GLY A 26 -3.73 -6.54 -3.51
N ASP A 27 -2.58 -7.19 -3.33
CA ASP A 27 -1.94 -7.26 -2.00
C ASP A 27 -1.61 -5.85 -1.46
N PHE A 28 -1.09 -4.96 -2.31
CA PHE A 28 -0.82 -3.56 -1.94
C PHE A 28 -2.08 -2.77 -1.57
N MET A 29 -3.22 -3.06 -2.20
CA MET A 29 -4.51 -2.44 -1.87
C MET A 29 -4.95 -2.79 -0.45
N CYS A 30 -4.87 -4.08 -0.08
CA CYS A 30 -5.17 -4.53 1.28
C CYS A 30 -4.34 -3.76 2.31
N GLU A 31 -3.02 -3.67 2.09
CA GLU A 31 -2.08 -2.95 2.98
C GLU A 31 -2.44 -1.46 3.12
N LEU A 32 -2.84 -0.80 2.03
CA LEU A 32 -3.28 0.60 2.04
C LEU A 32 -4.59 0.78 2.82
N VAL A 33 -5.56 -0.11 2.61
CA VAL A 33 -6.87 -0.04 3.24
C VAL A 33 -6.77 -0.26 4.75
N GLU A 34 -5.99 -1.26 5.17
CA GLU A 34 -5.71 -1.53 6.60
C GLU A 34 -5.06 -0.32 7.29
N ARG A 35 -4.17 0.39 6.59
CA ARG A 35 -3.54 1.61 7.13
C ARG A 35 -4.47 2.82 7.14
N ALA A 36 -5.41 2.90 6.20
CA ALA A 36 -6.35 4.02 6.07
C ALA A 36 -7.56 3.87 7.00
N VAL A 37 -7.96 2.65 7.31
CA VAL A 37 -9.03 2.33 8.24
C VAL A 37 -8.46 1.37 9.29
N PRO A 38 -8.29 1.79 10.56
CA PRO A 38 -7.91 0.89 11.64
C PRO A 38 -9.08 -0.05 11.98
N THR A 39 -9.37 -0.98 11.08
CA THR A 39 -10.19 -2.17 11.32
C THR A 39 -9.29 -3.20 11.98
N ASN A 40 -9.74 -3.85 13.07
CA ASN A 40 -9.03 -4.89 13.83
C ASN A 40 -8.75 -6.20 13.02
N VAL A 41 -8.40 -6.10 11.73
CA VAL A 41 -8.05 -7.21 10.83
C VAL A 41 -6.54 -7.41 10.70
N ASP A 42 -5.75 -6.82 11.60
CA ASP A 42 -4.30 -7.07 11.76
C ASP A 42 -3.94 -8.57 11.76
N SER A 43 -4.87 -9.48 12.10
CA SER A 43 -4.56 -10.90 12.18
C SER A 43 -4.58 -11.67 10.85
N LEU A 44 -5.26 -11.19 9.80
CA LEU A 44 -5.48 -12.01 8.60
C LEU A 44 -4.35 -11.83 7.58
N PHE A 45 -3.92 -10.60 7.33
CA PHE A 45 -2.83 -10.34 6.39
C PHE A 45 -1.46 -10.76 6.95
N ASP A 46 -1.19 -10.49 8.24
CA ASP A 46 -0.01 -11.04 8.93
C ASP A 46 -0.03 -12.57 8.95
N ALA A 47 -1.19 -13.22 9.08
CA ALA A 47 -1.29 -14.67 8.97
C ALA A 47 -1.00 -15.17 7.54
N MET A 48 -1.44 -14.47 6.50
CA MET A 48 -1.11 -14.81 5.11
C MET A 48 0.38 -14.61 4.80
N HIS A 49 0.99 -13.54 5.30
CA HIS A 49 2.43 -13.33 5.22
C HIS A 49 3.19 -14.38 6.03
N ALA A 50 2.78 -14.68 7.27
CA ALA A 50 3.37 -15.72 8.11
C ALA A 50 3.21 -17.14 7.52
N LEU A 51 2.13 -17.42 6.81
CA LEU A 51 1.95 -18.67 6.07
C LEU A 51 2.94 -18.79 4.90
N ASN A 52 3.30 -17.69 4.25
CA ASN A 52 4.32 -17.67 3.20
C ASN A 52 5.77 -17.71 3.75
N VAL A 53 5.96 -17.46 5.05
CA VAL A 53 7.25 -17.55 5.77
C VAL A 53 7.65 -19.01 6.07
N SER A 54 6.78 -19.99 5.85
CA SER A 54 7.07 -21.41 6.08
C SER A 54 7.95 -22.07 5.00
N SER A 55 8.62 -21.29 4.16
CA SER A 55 9.62 -21.78 3.22
C SER A 55 10.96 -21.09 3.45
N ASP A 56 12.06 -21.87 3.51
CA ASP A 56 13.49 -21.46 3.62
C ASP A 56 13.98 -20.56 2.46
N LYS A 57 13.08 -19.81 1.83
CA LYS A 57 13.32 -18.98 0.66
C LYS A 57 13.49 -17.53 1.10
N PRO A 58 14.52 -16.81 0.60
CA PRO A 58 14.65 -15.39 0.88
C PRO A 58 13.38 -14.64 0.46
N PRO A 59 13.00 -13.58 1.19
CA PRO A 59 11.80 -12.81 0.89
C PRO A 59 11.85 -12.31 -0.55
N SER A 60 10.69 -12.31 -1.21
CA SER A 60 10.57 -11.78 -2.56
C SER A 60 10.88 -10.29 -2.60
N ILE A 61 11.37 -9.79 -3.74
CA ILE A 61 11.62 -8.35 -3.95
C ILE A 61 10.37 -7.52 -3.64
N PHE A 62 9.19 -8.03 -3.99
CA PHE A 62 7.92 -7.40 -3.67
C PHE A 62 7.72 -7.19 -2.17
N GLN A 63 7.97 -8.21 -1.35
CA GLN A 63 7.86 -8.09 0.11
C GLN A 63 8.82 -7.02 0.66
N CYS A 64 10.04 -6.94 0.12
CA CYS A 64 10.97 -5.88 0.49
C CYS A 64 10.46 -4.49 0.09
N GLN A 65 9.85 -4.35 -1.10
CA GLN A 65 9.25 -3.10 -1.58
C GLN A 65 8.08 -2.66 -0.70
N ILE A 66 7.16 -3.56 -0.36
CA ILE A 66 6.01 -3.28 0.52
C ILE A 66 6.48 -2.85 1.91
N LYS A 67 7.41 -3.60 2.51
CA LYS A 67 7.94 -3.28 3.83
C LYS A 67 8.57 -1.87 3.87
N LEU A 68 9.32 -1.53 2.83
CA LEU A 68 9.95 -0.22 2.72
C LEU A 68 8.91 0.89 2.49
N PHE A 69 7.92 0.64 1.63
CA PHE A 69 6.78 1.53 1.44
C PHE A 69 6.05 1.79 2.76
N MET A 70 5.75 0.77 3.56
CA MET A 70 5.06 0.93 4.84
C MET A 70 5.84 1.84 5.80
N GLN A 71 7.16 1.67 5.87
CA GLN A 71 8.02 2.54 6.69
C GLN A 71 7.96 4.00 6.22
N TRP A 72 7.97 4.23 4.91
CA TRP A 72 7.83 5.57 4.36
C TRP A 72 6.45 6.15 4.61
N PHE A 73 5.39 5.40 4.32
CA PHE A 73 4.00 5.82 4.50
C PHE A 73 3.69 6.21 5.95
N ASP A 74 4.23 5.47 6.92
CA ASP A 74 4.12 5.78 8.35
C ASP A 74 4.83 7.08 8.74
N SER A 75 5.95 7.39 8.08
CA SER A 75 6.70 8.63 8.28
C SER A 75 6.08 9.85 7.58
N TRP A 76 5.20 9.63 6.60
CA TRP A 76 4.58 10.69 5.81
C TRP A 76 3.47 11.39 6.58
N THR A 77 3.38 12.71 6.39
CA THR A 77 2.26 13.53 6.86
C THR A 77 0.99 13.21 6.09
N ASP A 78 -0.19 13.53 6.64
CA ASP A 78 -1.47 13.34 5.93
C ASP A 78 -1.51 14.03 4.57
N LYS A 79 -0.90 15.22 4.47
CA LYS A 79 -0.77 15.93 3.19
C LYS A 79 0.04 15.11 2.18
N GLN A 80 1.17 14.55 2.59
CA GLN A 80 2.02 13.72 1.72
C GLN A 80 1.31 12.43 1.31
N ARG A 81 0.56 11.80 2.23
CA ARG A 81 -0.27 10.63 1.91
C ARG A 81 -1.34 10.98 0.87
N ASN A 82 -2.02 12.11 1.04
CA ASN A 82 -3.01 12.59 0.07
C ASN A 82 -2.38 12.89 -1.29
N ASP A 83 -1.22 13.57 -1.32
CA ASP A 83 -0.48 13.87 -2.54
C ASP A 83 -0.03 12.57 -3.25
N PHE A 84 0.36 11.54 -2.49
CA PHE A 84 0.67 10.21 -3.04
C PHE A 84 -0.57 9.54 -3.64
N MET A 85 -1.71 9.55 -2.95
CA MET A 85 -2.96 8.99 -3.47
C MET A 85 -3.40 9.67 -4.77
N LEU A 86 -3.19 10.99 -4.90
CA LEU A 86 -3.43 11.71 -6.15
C LEU A 86 -2.50 11.24 -7.27
N LYS A 87 -1.20 11.04 -6.99
CA LYS A 87 -0.27 10.48 -7.99
C LYS A 87 -0.65 9.05 -8.40
N LEU A 88 -1.10 8.25 -7.45
CA LEU A 88 -1.58 6.89 -7.71
C LEU A 88 -2.83 6.92 -8.59
N HIS A 89 -3.76 7.84 -8.33
CA HIS A 89 -4.96 8.03 -9.15
C HIS A 89 -4.61 8.45 -10.58
N CYS A 90 -3.65 9.36 -10.76
CA CYS A 90 -3.16 9.74 -12.09
C CYS A 90 -2.51 8.56 -12.84
N THR A 91 -1.96 7.59 -12.11
CA THR A 91 -1.28 6.41 -12.68
C THR A 91 -2.29 5.30 -13.02
N ASP A 92 -3.25 5.05 -12.13
CA ASP A 92 -4.24 3.99 -12.23
C ASP A 92 -5.54 4.45 -11.53
N PRO A 93 -6.46 5.11 -12.26
CA PRO A 93 -7.69 5.65 -11.70
C PRO A 93 -8.62 4.55 -11.14
N ASP A 94 -8.64 3.39 -11.78
CA ASP A 94 -9.47 2.24 -11.39
C ASP A 94 -9.01 1.67 -10.06
N PHE A 95 -7.70 1.62 -9.82
CA PHE A 95 -7.14 1.22 -8.54
C PHE A 95 -7.62 2.13 -7.40
N VAL A 96 -7.54 3.45 -7.55
CA VAL A 96 -7.95 4.38 -6.50
C VAL A 96 -9.47 4.39 -6.30
N THR A 97 -10.24 4.18 -7.36
CA THR A 97 -11.70 4.03 -7.26
C THR A 97 -12.05 2.83 -6.38
N LYS A 98 -11.45 1.67 -6.63
CA LYS A 98 -11.64 0.46 -5.79
C LYS A 98 -11.20 0.68 -4.35
N PHE A 99 -10.07 1.35 -4.13
CA PHE A 99 -9.63 1.69 -2.78
C PHE A 99 -10.69 2.51 -2.03
N ASN A 100 -11.27 3.54 -2.66
CA ASN A 100 -12.32 4.35 -2.04
C ASN A 100 -13.58 3.52 -1.75
N GLU A 101 -13.98 2.66 -2.68
CA GLU A 101 -15.11 1.73 -2.48
C GLU A 101 -14.87 0.80 -1.28
N GLU A 102 -13.68 0.19 -1.17
CA GLU A 102 -13.33 -0.69 -0.04
C GLU A 102 -13.33 0.05 1.30
N VAL A 103 -12.76 1.26 1.33
CA VAL A 103 -12.77 2.11 2.53
C VAL A 103 -14.19 2.52 2.92
N GLU A 104 -15.06 2.83 1.95
CA GLU A 104 -16.47 3.14 2.21
C GLU A 104 -17.23 1.93 2.74
N LEU A 105 -17.04 0.74 2.14
CA LEU A 105 -17.68 -0.50 2.60
C LEU A 105 -17.30 -0.85 4.04
N LEU A 106 -16.02 -0.69 4.41
CA LEU A 106 -15.56 -0.95 5.78
C LEU A 106 -16.13 0.06 6.78
N LYS A 107 -16.29 1.33 6.39
CA LYS A 107 -16.93 2.35 7.23
C LYS A 107 -18.42 2.05 7.47
N VAL A 108 -19.13 1.54 6.47
CA VAL A 108 -20.55 1.17 6.58
C VAL A 108 -20.76 -0.01 7.53
N GLN A 109 -19.82 -0.97 7.59
CA GLN A 109 -19.92 -2.13 8.50
C GLN A 109 -19.66 -1.80 9.98
N GLN A 110 -19.13 -0.61 10.29
CA GLN A 110 -18.88 -0.15 11.67
C GLN A 110 -19.95 0.79 12.23
N SER A 111 -20.98 1.14 11.45
CA SER A 111 -22.12 1.98 11.86
C SER A 111 -23.35 1.16 12.21
#